data_AF-A0A973JAU3-F1
#
_entry.id   AF-A0A973JAU3-F1
#
_cell.length_a   1.000
_cell.length_b   1.000
_cell.length_c   1.000
_cell.angle_alpha   90.00
_cell.angle_beta   90.00
_cell.angle_gamma   90.00
#
_symmetry.space_group_name_H-M   'P 1'
#
loop_
_entity.id
_entity.type
_entity.pdbx_description
1 polymer ?
#
loop_
_entity_poly.entity_id
_entity_poly.type
_entity_poly.pdbx_seq_one_letter_code
_entity_poly.pdbx_strand_id
1 'polypeptide(L)'
;MRRSQKNREWNEHTLLLAQRAGVVTILEARADAHSDAPRRADGQPSLWMRVRFDQPEVARDPEQFLTVVGAARDRELGDLFEAAKQMRELVEKATSGQGRCLAPTLAKIYPETALACGGCPACRRDGSSAYADPLPLLVERYQGPPSAEYLNDDLAAILVRSQMLNLLYDPPIDQGGMIRYLVALVGLGAQQIILPESALGGSFADGLARALAEHARTPHHILSLAVLAELEEHALAPVPTAALYTNDEREADRLHTALRRSLPVGTARLNIAPRSLYLPSEYGRLVEKVEGLSRDLAEVARNADESEIDLF
;
A
#
# COMPACT_ATOMS: atom_id res chain seq x y z
N MET A 1 3.31 29.89 -32.19
CA MET A 1 3.94 28.64 -32.68
C MET A 1 3.31 27.46 -31.95
N ARG A 2 2.52 26.60 -32.61
CA ARG A 2 1.95 25.38 -31.98
C ARG A 2 3.11 24.43 -31.67
N ARG A 3 3.43 24.24 -30.38
CA ARG A 3 4.39 23.21 -29.94
C ARG A 3 3.81 21.85 -30.32
N SER A 4 4.50 21.09 -31.17
CA SER A 4 4.10 19.74 -31.58
C SER A 4 3.98 18.82 -30.37
N GLN A 5 3.12 17.81 -30.43
CA GLN A 5 2.98 16.80 -29.38
C GLN A 5 4.31 16.10 -29.09
N LYS A 6 5.07 15.76 -30.15
CA LYS A 6 6.40 15.16 -30.04
C LYS A 6 7.35 16.00 -29.19
N ASN A 7 7.33 17.33 -29.33
CA ASN A 7 8.17 18.20 -28.51
C ASN A 7 7.76 18.18 -27.03
N ARG A 8 6.49 17.90 -26.71
CA ARG A 8 6.04 17.82 -25.32
C ARG A 8 6.40 16.50 -24.69
N GLU A 9 6.15 15.39 -25.37
CA GLU A 9 6.57 14.06 -24.92
C GLU A 9 8.08 14.03 -24.70
N TRP A 10 8.84 14.65 -25.61
CA TRP A 10 10.29 14.83 -25.45
C TRP A 10 10.64 15.66 -24.20
N ASN A 11 9.96 16.77 -23.97
CA ASN A 11 10.21 17.62 -22.80
C ASN A 11 9.84 16.92 -21.49
N GLU A 12 8.70 16.22 -21.43
CA GLU A 12 8.29 15.42 -20.27
C GLU A 12 9.31 14.33 -19.96
N HIS A 13 9.72 13.58 -21.00
CA HIS A 13 10.74 12.54 -20.84
C HIS A 13 12.07 13.12 -20.36
N THR A 14 12.51 14.24 -20.95
CA THR A 14 13.75 14.93 -20.55
C THR A 14 13.68 15.43 -19.10
N LEU A 15 12.53 15.95 -18.67
CA LEU A 15 12.32 16.40 -17.29
C LEU A 15 12.38 15.24 -16.29
N LEU A 16 11.77 14.09 -16.62
CA LEU A 16 11.82 12.90 -15.79
C LEU A 16 13.25 12.37 -15.67
N LEU A 17 14.02 12.34 -16.77
CA LEU A 17 15.42 11.96 -16.74
C LEU A 17 16.27 12.95 -15.92
N ALA A 18 16.03 14.26 -16.07
CA ALA A 18 16.71 15.27 -15.27
C ALA A 18 16.40 15.13 -13.78
N GLN A 19 15.17 14.73 -13.42
CA GLN A 19 14.81 14.46 -12.04
C GLN A 19 15.57 13.25 -11.48
N ARG A 20 15.62 12.14 -12.22
CA ARG A 20 16.37 10.94 -11.81
C ARG A 20 17.87 11.19 -11.72
N ALA A 21 18.39 12.07 -12.56
CA ALA A 21 19.76 12.56 -12.50
C ALA A 21 20.04 13.54 -11.34
N GLY A 22 19.02 13.94 -10.57
CA GLY A 22 19.14 14.88 -9.45
C GLY A 22 19.43 16.33 -9.88
N VAL A 23 19.16 16.68 -11.14
CA VAL A 23 19.34 18.05 -11.66
C VAL A 23 18.13 18.91 -11.28
N VAL A 24 16.95 18.29 -11.24
CA VAL A 24 15.69 18.95 -10.91
C VAL A 24 14.83 18.12 -9.94
N THR A 25 13.93 18.78 -9.22
CA THR A 25 12.86 18.14 -8.45
C THR A 25 11.53 18.59 -9.02
N ILE A 26 10.68 17.66 -9.43
CA ILE A 26 9.27 17.96 -9.76
C ILE A 26 8.50 18.09 -8.43
N LEU A 27 8.05 19.31 -8.14
CA LEU A 27 7.32 19.65 -6.91
C LEU A 27 5.82 19.39 -7.02
N GLU A 28 5.28 19.48 -8.22
CA GLU A 28 3.85 19.33 -8.50
C GLU A 28 3.68 18.90 -9.96
N ALA A 29 2.80 17.92 -10.20
CA ALA A 29 2.38 17.52 -11.54
C ALA A 29 0.85 17.41 -11.55
N ARG A 30 0.18 18.20 -12.38
CA ARG A 30 -1.28 18.22 -12.46
C ARG A 30 -1.76 18.32 -13.90
N ALA A 31 -2.98 17.89 -14.14
CA ALA A 31 -3.66 18.14 -15.40
C ALA A 31 -3.77 19.65 -15.65
N ASP A 32 -3.37 20.07 -16.84
CA ASP A 32 -3.52 21.44 -17.32
C ASP A 32 -5.00 21.68 -17.64
N ALA A 33 -5.71 22.30 -16.69
CA ALA A 33 -7.15 22.51 -16.73
C ALA A 33 -7.58 23.74 -17.54
N HIS A 34 -6.65 24.46 -18.19
CA HIS A 34 -7.03 25.58 -19.04
C HIS A 34 -7.85 25.07 -20.23
N SER A 35 -8.96 25.75 -20.55
CA SER A 35 -9.85 25.38 -21.66
C SER A 35 -9.13 25.29 -23.01
N ASP A 36 -8.06 26.05 -23.15
CA ASP A 36 -7.25 26.16 -24.37
C ASP A 36 -6.02 25.24 -24.32
N ALA A 37 -5.86 24.45 -23.25
CA ALA A 37 -4.75 23.51 -23.10
C ALA A 37 -4.87 22.41 -24.16
N PRO A 38 -3.88 22.28 -25.06
CA PRO A 38 -3.89 21.24 -26.08
C PRO A 38 -3.85 19.85 -25.45
N ARG A 39 -4.81 18.97 -25.79
CA ARG A 39 -4.87 17.58 -25.30
C ARG A 39 -3.77 16.69 -25.89
N ARG A 40 -3.47 15.60 -25.18
CA ARG A 40 -2.64 14.49 -25.64
C ARG A 40 -3.38 13.67 -26.72
N ALA A 41 -2.67 12.84 -27.49
CA ALA A 41 -3.29 12.02 -28.56
C ALA A 41 -4.31 10.99 -28.05
N ASP A 42 -4.19 10.58 -26.79
CA ASP A 42 -5.11 9.69 -26.08
C ASP A 42 -6.34 10.43 -25.50
N GLY A 43 -6.48 11.73 -25.77
CA GLY A 43 -7.58 12.56 -25.29
C GLY A 43 -7.42 13.10 -23.86
N GLN A 44 -6.32 12.75 -23.17
CA GLN A 44 -6.03 13.22 -21.81
C GLN A 44 -5.56 14.69 -21.81
N PRO A 45 -5.77 15.42 -20.70
CA PRO A 45 -5.23 16.78 -20.54
C PRO A 45 -3.70 16.77 -20.55
N SER A 46 -3.08 17.87 -21.01
CA SER A 46 -1.63 18.05 -20.90
C SER A 46 -1.21 18.09 -19.43
N LEU A 47 0.03 17.74 -19.11
CA LEU A 47 0.55 17.89 -17.75
C LEU A 47 1.24 19.24 -17.57
N TRP A 48 0.84 19.96 -16.53
CA TRP A 48 1.59 21.09 -16.01
C TRP A 48 2.47 20.61 -14.85
N MET A 49 3.77 20.89 -14.94
CA MET A 49 4.75 20.48 -13.94
C MET A 49 5.45 21.69 -13.34
N ARG A 50 5.44 21.82 -12.01
CA ARG A 50 6.26 22.79 -11.28
C ARG A 50 7.57 22.14 -10.91
N VAL A 51 8.68 22.74 -11.34
CA VAL A 51 10.01 22.15 -11.21
C VAL A 51 10.93 23.12 -10.45
N ARG A 52 11.72 22.58 -9.51
CA ARG A 52 12.84 23.27 -8.87
C ARG A 52 14.13 22.75 -9.48
N PHE A 53 15.06 23.62 -9.82
CA PHE A 53 16.42 23.23 -10.21
C PHE A 53 17.24 23.03 -8.94
N ASP A 54 17.73 21.83 -8.72
CA ASP A 54 18.62 21.52 -7.59
C ASP A 54 20.09 21.79 -7.97
N GLN A 55 20.42 21.68 -9.26
CA GLN A 55 21.74 22.01 -9.85
C GLN A 55 21.59 23.01 -11.00
N PRO A 56 21.31 24.29 -10.71
CA PRO A 56 21.03 25.31 -11.74
C PRO A 56 22.21 25.59 -12.67
N GLU A 57 23.44 25.42 -12.21
CA GLU A 57 24.66 25.51 -13.02
C GLU A 57 24.74 24.40 -14.07
N VAL A 58 24.47 23.14 -13.68
CA VAL A 58 24.42 21.99 -14.60
C VAL A 58 23.30 22.17 -15.62
N ALA A 59 22.13 22.66 -15.19
CA ALA A 59 20.99 22.88 -16.08
C ALA A 59 21.20 24.00 -17.13
N ARG A 60 22.13 24.93 -16.87
CA ARG A 60 22.44 26.06 -17.78
C ARG A 60 23.55 25.73 -18.77
N ASP A 61 24.37 24.72 -18.49
CA ASP A 61 25.47 24.29 -19.35
C ASP A 61 25.06 23.01 -20.12
N PRO A 62 24.84 23.10 -21.46
CA PRO A 62 24.41 21.95 -22.26
C PRO A 62 25.36 20.76 -22.20
N GLU A 63 26.68 20.98 -22.11
CA GLU A 63 27.66 19.89 -22.10
C GLU A 63 27.64 19.16 -20.75
N GLN A 64 27.56 19.91 -19.65
CA GLN A 64 27.43 19.33 -18.31
C GLN A 64 26.08 18.61 -18.14
N PHE A 65 24.99 19.21 -18.63
CA PHE A 65 23.66 18.61 -18.59
C PHE A 65 23.65 17.26 -19.31
N LEU A 66 24.17 17.20 -20.54
CA LEU A 66 24.27 15.96 -21.31
C LEU A 66 25.12 14.91 -20.61
N THR A 67 26.20 15.32 -19.96
CA THR A 67 27.08 14.40 -19.21
C THR A 67 26.35 13.80 -18.01
N VAL A 68 25.71 14.62 -17.18
CA VAL A 68 25.03 14.18 -15.95
C VAL A 68 23.80 13.34 -16.27
N VAL A 69 22.94 13.82 -17.18
CA VAL A 69 21.73 13.08 -17.59
C VAL A 69 22.09 11.82 -18.38
N GLY A 70 23.13 11.88 -19.23
CA GLY A 70 23.65 10.72 -19.95
C GLY A 70 24.13 9.62 -19.00
N ALA A 71 24.92 9.97 -17.98
CA ALA A 71 25.37 9.01 -16.97
C ALA A 71 24.23 8.41 -16.13
N ALA A 72 23.17 9.17 -15.85
CA ALA A 72 21.97 8.66 -15.19
C ALA A 72 21.21 7.68 -16.10
N ARG A 73 21.01 8.05 -17.37
CA ARG A 73 20.36 7.20 -18.38
C ARG A 73 21.11 5.88 -18.57
N ASP A 74 22.43 5.92 -18.67
CA ASP A 74 23.24 4.72 -18.90
C ASP A 74 23.25 3.80 -17.66
N ARG A 75 23.19 4.35 -16.44
CA ARG A 75 22.93 3.57 -15.21
C ARG A 75 21.57 2.90 -15.23
N GLU A 76 20.49 3.65 -15.48
CA GLU A 76 19.14 3.10 -15.56
C GLU A 76 19.03 2.01 -16.62
N LEU A 77 19.68 2.20 -17.76
CA LEU A 77 19.73 1.20 -18.82
C LEU A 77 20.48 -0.06 -18.35
N GLY A 78 21.59 0.11 -17.62
CA GLY A 78 22.32 -0.99 -16.98
C GLY A 78 21.45 -1.77 -15.98
N ASP A 79 20.72 -1.08 -15.11
CA ASP A 79 19.82 -1.67 -14.14
C ASP A 79 18.69 -2.45 -14.84
N LEU A 80 18.11 -1.89 -15.90
CA LEU A 80 17.10 -2.56 -16.72
C LEU A 80 17.65 -3.82 -17.39
N PHE A 81 18.88 -3.78 -17.91
CA PHE A 81 19.51 -4.96 -18.50
C PHE A 81 19.78 -6.04 -17.46
N GLU A 82 20.24 -5.68 -16.27
CA GLU A 82 20.47 -6.64 -15.21
C GLU A 82 19.16 -7.23 -14.69
N ALA A 83 18.11 -6.42 -14.49
CA ALA A 83 16.78 -6.91 -14.15
C ALA A 83 16.22 -7.86 -15.22
N ALA A 84 16.36 -7.50 -16.51
CA ALA A 84 15.94 -8.36 -17.62
C ALA A 84 16.71 -9.68 -17.68
N LYS A 85 18.02 -9.64 -17.39
CA LYS A 85 18.86 -10.83 -17.28
C LYS A 85 18.41 -11.72 -16.11
N GLN A 86 18.14 -11.15 -14.94
CA GLN A 86 17.62 -11.89 -13.79
C GLN A 86 16.26 -12.54 -14.09
N MET A 87 15.35 -11.81 -14.74
CA MET A 87 14.07 -12.35 -15.19
C MET A 87 14.27 -13.52 -16.17
N ARG A 88 15.19 -13.39 -17.13
CA ARG A 88 15.53 -14.47 -18.06
C ARG A 88 16.07 -15.70 -17.31
N GLU A 89 17.02 -15.52 -16.41
CA GLU A 89 17.60 -16.62 -15.62
C GLU A 89 16.55 -17.33 -14.76
N LEU A 90 15.60 -16.58 -14.18
CA LEU A 90 14.47 -17.14 -13.45
C LEU A 90 13.64 -18.07 -14.36
N VAL A 91 13.29 -17.60 -15.56
CA VAL A 91 12.52 -18.38 -16.54
C VAL A 91 13.31 -19.60 -17.04
N GLU A 92 14.58 -19.43 -17.37
CA GLU A 92 15.47 -20.52 -17.82
C GLU A 92 15.63 -21.61 -16.76
N LYS A 93 15.77 -21.22 -15.49
CA LYS A 93 15.80 -22.18 -14.38
C LYS A 93 14.49 -22.97 -14.29
N ALA A 94 13.33 -22.33 -14.49
CA ALA A 94 12.05 -23.04 -14.51
C ALA A 94 11.87 -23.97 -15.73
N THR A 95 12.52 -23.67 -16.85
CA THR A 95 12.44 -24.48 -18.07
C THR A 95 13.51 -25.57 -18.17
N SER A 96 14.59 -25.52 -17.38
CA SER A 96 15.72 -26.46 -17.46
C SER A 96 15.45 -27.88 -16.93
N GLY A 97 14.28 -28.15 -16.37
CA GLY A 97 13.87 -29.49 -15.90
C GLY A 97 14.28 -29.88 -14.50
N GLN A 98 15.03 -29.02 -13.82
CA GLN A 98 15.21 -29.05 -12.37
C GLN A 98 14.52 -27.85 -11.70
N GLY A 99 13.79 -27.07 -12.50
CA GLY A 99 13.11 -25.86 -12.07
C GLY A 99 11.85 -26.13 -11.25
N ARG A 100 11.57 -25.25 -10.30
CA ARG A 100 10.31 -25.23 -9.56
C ARG A 100 9.29 -24.33 -10.28
N CYS A 101 8.04 -24.42 -9.86
CA CYS A 101 7.00 -23.48 -10.29
C CYS A 101 7.44 -22.03 -10.03
N LEU A 102 7.25 -21.16 -11.03
CA LEU A 102 7.56 -19.73 -10.94
C LEU A 102 6.48 -18.93 -10.23
N ALA A 103 5.25 -19.43 -10.27
CA ALA A 103 4.08 -18.70 -9.82
C ALA A 103 4.15 -18.30 -8.34
N PRO A 104 4.67 -19.10 -7.39
CA PRO A 104 4.87 -18.64 -6.02
C PRO A 104 5.79 -17.42 -5.92
N THR A 105 6.90 -17.41 -6.66
CA THR A 105 7.83 -16.27 -6.68
C THR A 105 7.19 -15.03 -7.30
N LEU A 106 6.47 -15.21 -8.41
CA LEU A 106 5.77 -14.11 -9.07
C LEU A 106 4.60 -13.59 -8.23
N ALA A 107 3.82 -14.45 -7.59
CA ALA A 107 2.73 -14.08 -6.71
C ALA A 107 3.21 -13.32 -5.47
N LYS A 108 4.41 -13.62 -4.95
CA LYS A 108 5.02 -12.83 -3.86
C LYS A 108 5.34 -11.40 -4.26
N ILE A 109 5.80 -11.18 -5.50
CA ILE A 109 6.25 -9.87 -5.99
C ILE A 109 5.09 -9.08 -6.62
N TYR A 110 4.22 -9.80 -7.33
CA TYR A 110 3.05 -9.30 -8.07
C TYR A 110 1.85 -10.18 -7.71
N PRO A 111 1.20 -9.93 -6.56
CA PRO A 111 0.09 -10.76 -6.06
C PRO A 111 -1.04 -11.01 -7.07
N GLU A 112 -1.34 -10.02 -7.91
CA GLU A 112 -2.29 -10.08 -9.03
C GLU A 112 -2.03 -11.26 -9.99
N THR A 113 -0.78 -11.74 -10.06
CA THR A 113 -0.40 -12.86 -10.93
C THR A 113 -0.76 -14.23 -10.35
N ALA A 114 -1.11 -14.33 -9.05
CA ALA A 114 -1.47 -15.58 -8.39
C ALA A 114 -2.66 -16.27 -9.06
N LEU A 115 -3.71 -15.52 -9.38
CA LEU A 115 -4.94 -16.01 -10.01
C LEU A 115 -4.84 -16.10 -11.54
N ALA A 116 -3.84 -15.44 -12.13
CA ALA A 116 -3.61 -15.43 -13.58
C ALA A 116 -2.71 -16.60 -14.05
N CYS A 117 -2.28 -17.48 -13.14
CA CYS A 117 -1.37 -18.57 -13.50
C CYS A 117 -2.05 -19.60 -14.41
N GLY A 118 -1.59 -19.71 -15.66
CA GLY A 118 -1.98 -20.78 -16.59
C GLY A 118 -1.07 -22.02 -16.59
N GLY A 119 -0.23 -22.17 -15.56
CA GLY A 119 0.77 -23.23 -15.46
C GLY A 119 2.04 -22.96 -16.26
N CYS A 120 3.17 -22.80 -15.56
CA CYS A 120 4.49 -22.60 -16.19
C CYS A 120 5.08 -23.92 -16.75
N PRO A 121 6.16 -23.88 -17.55
CA PRO A 121 6.78 -25.08 -18.10
C PRO A 121 7.19 -26.14 -17.06
N ALA A 122 7.55 -25.73 -15.83
CA ALA A 122 7.80 -26.67 -14.74
C ALA A 122 6.50 -27.41 -14.34
N CYS A 123 5.41 -26.70 -14.08
CA CYS A 123 4.11 -27.30 -13.73
C CYS A 123 3.62 -28.28 -14.80
N ARG A 124 3.74 -27.89 -16.07
CA ARG A 124 3.31 -28.73 -17.21
C ARG A 124 4.11 -30.02 -17.32
N ARG A 125 5.41 -29.96 -17.02
CA ARG A 125 6.29 -31.14 -17.04
C ARG A 125 5.95 -32.11 -15.92
N ASP A 126 5.67 -31.58 -14.74
CA ASP A 126 5.40 -32.37 -13.54
C ASP A 126 3.95 -32.86 -13.46
N GLY A 127 3.09 -32.43 -14.40
CA GLY A 127 1.65 -32.73 -14.38
C GLY A 127 0.90 -32.04 -13.24
N SER A 128 1.54 -31.07 -12.59
CA SER A 128 0.98 -30.32 -11.46
C SER A 128 -0.10 -29.35 -11.94
N SER A 129 -1.12 -29.13 -11.11
CA SER A 129 -2.08 -28.05 -11.34
C SER A 129 -1.39 -26.70 -11.42
N ALA A 130 -1.97 -25.77 -12.19
CA ALA A 130 -1.55 -24.39 -12.14
C ALA A 130 -1.64 -23.87 -10.70
N TYR A 131 -0.72 -22.98 -10.34
CA TYR A 131 -0.77 -22.32 -9.05
C TYR A 131 -2.07 -21.52 -8.96
N ALA A 132 -2.86 -21.81 -7.93
CA ALA A 132 -4.12 -21.13 -7.67
C ALA A 132 -4.26 -20.81 -6.18
N ASP A 133 -3.16 -20.91 -5.44
CA ASP A 133 -3.14 -20.54 -4.03
C ASP A 133 -3.00 -19.02 -3.97
N PRO A 134 -4.06 -18.24 -3.68
CA PRO A 134 -3.86 -16.86 -3.31
C PRO A 134 -2.90 -16.80 -2.12
N LEU A 135 -2.08 -15.76 -2.04
CA LEU A 135 -1.36 -15.48 -0.79
C LEU A 135 -2.39 -15.45 0.36
N PRO A 136 -2.03 -15.89 1.58
CA PRO A 136 -2.97 -16.14 2.68
C PRO A 136 -3.94 -15.00 3.00
N LEU A 137 -3.65 -13.76 2.58
CA LEU A 137 -4.69 -12.77 2.32
C LEU A 137 -4.20 -11.68 1.37
N LEU A 138 -4.93 -11.43 0.28
CA LEU A 138 -4.84 -10.22 -0.53
C LEU A 138 -6.25 -9.87 -1.03
N VAL A 139 -6.76 -8.70 -0.65
CA VAL A 139 -7.91 -8.12 -1.33
C VAL A 139 -7.55 -6.70 -1.70
N GLU A 140 -7.36 -6.45 -3.00
CA GLU A 140 -7.23 -5.11 -3.57
C GLU A 140 -8.53 -4.74 -4.28
N ARG A 141 -9.07 -3.55 -3.99
CA ARG A 141 -9.56 -2.65 -5.04
C ARG A 141 -9.33 -1.19 -4.69
N TYR A 142 -8.22 -0.63 -5.18
CA TYR A 142 -8.17 0.78 -5.57
C TYR A 142 -7.31 1.03 -6.82
N GLN A 143 -7.80 1.87 -7.73
CA GLN A 143 -7.09 2.35 -8.92
C GLN A 143 -6.91 3.87 -8.88
N GLY A 144 -6.56 4.44 -7.73
CA GLY A 144 -6.28 5.87 -7.58
C GLY A 144 -5.14 6.13 -6.60
N PRO A 145 -4.60 7.37 -6.56
CA PRO A 145 -3.62 7.74 -5.55
C PRO A 145 -4.28 7.71 -4.15
N PRO A 146 -3.65 7.09 -3.14
CA PRO A 146 -4.13 7.16 -1.77
C PRO A 146 -4.23 8.64 -1.34
N SER A 147 -5.42 9.07 -0.90
CA SER A 147 -5.64 10.42 -0.38
C SER A 147 -6.09 10.34 1.08
N ALA A 148 -5.52 11.16 1.94
CA ALA A 148 -6.00 11.31 3.32
C ALA A 148 -7.44 11.87 3.40
N GLU A 149 -7.98 12.35 2.28
CA GLU A 149 -9.35 12.87 2.12
C GLU A 149 -10.44 11.79 2.21
N TYR A 150 -10.08 10.50 2.35
CA TYR A 150 -11.06 9.40 2.51
C TYR A 150 -11.41 9.08 3.96
N LEU A 151 -10.79 9.75 4.94
CA LEU A 151 -11.31 9.72 6.30
C LEU A 151 -12.68 10.39 6.28
N ASN A 152 -13.73 9.69 6.70
CA ASN A 152 -15.01 10.35 6.96
C ASN A 152 -14.75 11.51 7.95
N ASP A 153 -15.46 12.64 7.80
CA ASP A 153 -15.32 13.85 8.62
C ASP A 153 -15.28 13.51 10.13
N ASP A 154 -16.00 12.47 10.55
CA ASP A 154 -15.99 11.96 11.92
C ASP A 154 -14.64 11.40 12.37
N LEU A 155 -14.04 10.50 11.59
CA LEU A 155 -12.74 9.91 11.93
C LEU A 155 -11.61 10.91 11.70
N ALA A 156 -11.73 11.75 10.69
CA ALA A 156 -10.84 12.89 10.47
C ALA A 156 -10.86 13.84 11.68
N ALA A 157 -12.03 14.24 12.17
CA ALA A 157 -12.17 15.11 13.35
C ALA A 157 -11.52 14.51 14.60
N ILE A 158 -11.59 13.18 14.76
CA ILE A 158 -10.94 12.46 15.85
C ILE A 158 -9.41 12.44 15.68
N LEU A 159 -8.92 12.24 14.46
CA LEU A 159 -7.49 12.10 14.13
C LEU A 159 -6.74 13.44 13.93
N VAL A 160 -7.42 14.55 13.64
CA VAL A 160 -6.81 15.87 13.36
C VAL A 160 -5.84 16.34 14.47
N ARG A 161 -5.98 15.85 15.70
CA ARG A 161 -5.06 16.16 16.82
C ARG A 161 -4.05 15.05 17.14
N SER A 162 -4.31 13.83 16.70
CA SER A 162 -3.45 12.67 16.96
C SER A 162 -3.46 11.73 15.77
N GLN A 163 -2.28 11.44 15.24
CA GLN A 163 -2.13 10.42 14.20
C GLN A 163 -2.38 8.99 14.73
N MET A 164 -2.71 8.83 16.02
CA MET A 164 -2.92 7.53 16.65
C MET A 164 -4.19 7.49 17.52
N LEU A 165 -5.03 6.48 17.26
CA LEU A 165 -6.25 6.21 18.01
C LEU A 165 -6.18 4.79 18.57
N ASN A 166 -6.25 4.65 19.90
CA ASN A 166 -6.33 3.37 20.59
C ASN A 166 -7.82 3.02 20.80
N LEU A 167 -8.32 2.05 20.04
CA LEU A 167 -9.66 1.49 20.13
C LEU A 167 -9.64 0.29 21.07
N LEU A 168 -10.24 0.46 22.24
CA LEU A 168 -10.13 -0.51 23.33
C LEU A 168 -11.37 -1.39 23.39
N TYR A 169 -11.15 -2.66 23.65
CA TYR A 169 -12.22 -3.61 23.92
C TYR A 169 -11.94 -4.47 25.14
N ASP A 170 -13.01 -4.99 25.73
CA ASP A 170 -12.94 -5.91 26.87
C ASP A 170 -13.28 -7.33 26.38
N PRO A 171 -12.34 -8.28 26.38
CA PRO A 171 -12.60 -9.65 25.94
C PRO A 171 -13.54 -10.39 26.90
N PRO A 172 -14.30 -11.40 26.43
CA PRO A 172 -14.26 -11.96 25.08
C PRO A 172 -15.11 -11.17 24.08
N ILE A 173 -14.61 -11.03 22.84
CA ILE A 173 -15.40 -10.61 21.68
C ILE A 173 -15.51 -11.82 20.75
N ASP A 174 -16.72 -12.15 20.30
CA ASP A 174 -16.92 -13.20 19.31
C ASP A 174 -16.44 -12.77 17.92
N GLN A 175 -16.12 -13.75 17.06
CA GLN A 175 -15.61 -13.49 15.71
C GLN A 175 -16.53 -12.57 14.90
N GLY A 176 -17.86 -12.75 14.99
CA GLY A 176 -18.82 -11.93 14.27
C GLY A 176 -18.85 -10.49 14.77
N GLY A 177 -18.74 -10.28 16.08
CA GLY A 177 -18.61 -8.96 16.69
C GLY A 177 -17.37 -8.21 16.21
N MET A 178 -16.21 -8.88 16.20
CA MET A 178 -14.97 -8.28 15.71
C MET A 178 -15.04 -7.96 14.21
N ILE A 179 -15.61 -8.86 13.39
CA ILE A 179 -15.82 -8.60 11.96
C ILE A 179 -16.67 -7.35 11.76
N ARG A 180 -17.80 -7.21 12.46
CA ARG A 180 -18.65 -6.01 12.39
C ARG A 180 -17.86 -4.74 12.73
N TYR A 181 -17.03 -4.78 13.77
CA TYR A 181 -16.21 -3.62 14.14
C TYR A 181 -15.16 -3.27 13.08
N LEU A 182 -14.47 -4.25 12.50
CA LEU A 182 -13.51 -4.00 11.43
C LEU A 182 -14.18 -3.39 10.19
N VAL A 183 -15.36 -3.90 9.85
CA VAL A 183 -16.18 -3.39 8.74
C VAL A 183 -16.61 -1.95 8.98
N ALA A 184 -17.13 -1.64 10.17
CA ALA A 184 -17.47 -0.28 10.58
C ALA A 184 -16.28 0.68 10.46
N LEU A 185 -15.07 0.25 10.83
CA LEU A 185 -13.86 1.07 10.67
C LEU A 185 -13.49 1.31 9.21
N VAL A 186 -13.74 0.36 8.31
CA VAL A 186 -13.60 0.59 6.86
C VAL A 186 -14.63 1.62 6.39
N GLY A 187 -15.87 1.55 6.86
CA GLY A 187 -16.89 2.58 6.61
C GLY A 187 -16.46 3.98 7.06
N LEU A 188 -15.69 4.08 8.15
CA LEU A 188 -15.11 5.34 8.64
C LEU A 188 -13.86 5.80 7.87
N GLY A 189 -13.36 5.01 6.91
CA GLY A 189 -12.21 5.37 6.07
C GLY A 189 -10.90 4.69 6.44
N ALA A 190 -10.91 3.63 7.26
CA ALA A 190 -9.74 2.75 7.37
C ALA A 190 -9.53 2.00 6.05
N GLN A 191 -8.36 2.18 5.43
CA GLN A 191 -8.05 1.64 4.11
C GLN A 191 -7.07 0.47 4.17
N GLN A 192 -6.44 0.23 5.33
CA GLN A 192 -5.53 -0.89 5.53
C GLN A 192 -5.82 -1.54 6.88
N ILE A 193 -6.03 -2.86 6.89
CA ILE A 193 -6.27 -3.64 8.11
C ILE A 193 -5.11 -4.62 8.26
N ILE A 194 -4.44 -4.61 9.40
CA ILE A 194 -3.39 -5.58 9.74
C ILE A 194 -3.95 -6.55 10.77
N LEU A 195 -3.93 -7.83 10.41
CA LEU A 195 -4.45 -8.91 11.23
C LEU A 195 -3.31 -9.75 11.80
N PRO A 196 -3.46 -10.23 13.05
CA PRO A 196 -2.55 -11.21 13.63
C PRO A 196 -2.77 -12.59 12.99
N GLU A 197 -1.76 -13.45 13.03
CA GLU A 197 -1.83 -14.79 12.41
C GLU A 197 -2.92 -15.64 13.05
N SER A 198 -3.11 -15.48 14.37
CA SER A 198 -4.17 -16.16 15.11
C SER A 198 -5.58 -15.80 14.64
N ALA A 199 -5.78 -14.62 14.02
CA ALA A 199 -7.06 -14.19 13.45
C ALA A 199 -7.27 -14.68 12.01
N LEU A 200 -6.21 -15.10 11.30
CA LEU A 200 -6.29 -15.56 9.91
C LEU A 200 -6.79 -17.00 9.76
N GLY A 201 -7.26 -17.62 10.84
CA GLY A 201 -7.93 -18.92 10.78
C GLY A 201 -9.20 -18.87 9.90
N GLY A 202 -9.50 -19.99 9.23
CA GLY A 202 -10.44 -20.05 8.10
C GLY A 202 -11.78 -19.31 8.28
N SER A 203 -12.57 -19.64 9.32
CA SER A 203 -13.92 -19.08 9.46
C SER A 203 -13.95 -17.56 9.66
N PHE A 204 -12.91 -16.98 10.27
CA PHE A 204 -12.82 -15.54 10.49
C PHE A 204 -12.45 -14.82 9.20
N ALA A 205 -11.41 -15.29 8.51
CA ALA A 205 -10.95 -14.71 7.25
C ALA A 205 -12.06 -14.73 6.19
N ASP A 206 -12.74 -15.86 6.02
CA ASP A 206 -13.86 -15.98 5.07
C ASP A 206 -15.04 -15.08 5.44
N GLY A 207 -15.33 -14.97 6.74
CA GLY A 207 -16.39 -14.10 7.26
C GLY A 207 -16.08 -12.62 7.03
N LEU A 208 -14.84 -12.20 7.31
CA LEU A 208 -14.38 -10.83 7.11
C LEU A 208 -14.37 -10.45 5.64
N ALA A 209 -13.81 -11.30 4.77
CA ALA A 209 -13.78 -11.05 3.33
C ALA A 209 -15.19 -10.93 2.75
N ARG A 210 -16.13 -11.77 3.19
CA ARG A 210 -17.53 -11.69 2.76
C ARG A 210 -18.19 -10.38 3.21
N ALA A 211 -17.97 -9.97 4.46
CA ALA A 211 -18.56 -8.74 4.99
C ALA A 211 -17.97 -7.50 4.30
N LEU A 212 -16.65 -7.47 4.07
CA LEU A 212 -16.00 -6.35 3.38
C LEU A 212 -16.34 -6.27 1.89
N ALA A 213 -16.73 -7.38 1.25
CA ALA A 213 -17.23 -7.37 -0.12
C ALA A 213 -18.50 -6.51 -0.28
N GLU A 214 -19.28 -6.30 0.79
CA GLU A 214 -20.43 -5.38 0.79
C GLU A 214 -20.00 -3.91 0.71
N HIS A 215 -18.77 -3.60 1.14
CA HIS A 215 -18.13 -2.28 1.05
C HIS A 215 -17.16 -2.16 -0.14
N ALA A 216 -17.48 -2.80 -1.28
CA ALA A 216 -16.63 -2.84 -2.47
C ALA A 216 -16.29 -1.46 -3.09
N ARG A 217 -16.97 -0.39 -2.67
CA ARG A 217 -16.69 0.99 -3.11
C ARG A 217 -15.63 1.68 -2.27
N THR A 218 -15.41 1.23 -1.05
CA THR A 218 -14.40 1.79 -0.15
C THR A 218 -13.11 1.02 -0.38
N PRO A 219 -12.03 1.68 -0.81
CA PRO A 219 -10.79 0.98 -1.09
C PRO A 219 -10.15 0.51 0.21
N HIS A 220 -10.00 -0.80 0.37
CA HIS A 220 -9.41 -1.41 1.55
C HIS A 220 -8.46 -2.53 1.18
N HIS A 221 -7.45 -2.74 2.02
CA HIS A 221 -6.44 -3.78 1.91
C HIS A 221 -6.29 -4.49 3.27
N ILE A 222 -6.13 -5.81 3.26
CA ILE A 222 -5.93 -6.60 4.48
C ILE A 222 -4.57 -7.29 4.40
N LEU A 223 -3.77 -7.13 5.45
CA LEU A 223 -2.41 -7.63 5.59
C LEU A 223 -2.31 -8.56 6.78
N SER A 224 -1.49 -9.60 6.66
CA SER A 224 -1.07 -10.42 7.81
C SER A 224 0.17 -9.85 8.48
N LEU A 225 0.37 -10.18 9.76
CA LEU A 225 1.61 -9.88 10.46
C LEU A 225 2.84 -10.52 9.79
N ALA A 226 2.71 -11.72 9.24
CA ALA A 226 3.79 -12.41 8.52
C ALA A 226 4.19 -11.64 7.25
N VAL A 227 3.22 -11.16 6.48
CA VAL A 227 3.49 -10.35 5.28
C VAL A 227 4.15 -9.02 5.68
N LEU A 228 3.67 -8.37 6.74
CA LEU A 228 4.30 -7.17 7.26
C LEU A 228 5.75 -7.42 7.72
N ALA A 229 6.02 -8.54 8.37
CA ALA A 229 7.36 -8.90 8.81
C ALA A 229 8.30 -9.28 7.64
N GLU A 230 7.78 -9.86 6.55
CA GLU A 230 8.58 -10.23 5.37
C GLU A 230 8.89 -9.04 4.47
N LEU A 231 7.93 -8.13 4.27
CA LEU A 231 8.05 -7.02 3.32
C LEU A 231 8.38 -5.66 3.98
N GLU A 232 8.30 -5.58 5.31
CA GLU A 232 8.60 -4.39 6.11
C GLU A 232 7.94 -3.10 5.57
N GLU A 233 8.73 -2.07 5.24
CA GLU A 233 8.22 -0.78 4.73
C GLU A 233 7.51 -0.90 3.38
N HIS A 234 7.80 -1.94 2.59
CA HIS A 234 7.13 -2.19 1.32
C HIS A 234 5.75 -2.84 1.49
N ALA A 235 5.43 -3.32 2.69
CA ALA A 235 4.13 -3.90 3.00
C ALA A 235 3.03 -2.82 3.18
N LEU A 236 3.41 -1.62 3.61
CA LEU A 236 2.47 -0.61 4.11
C LEU A 236 2.34 0.57 3.16
N ALA A 237 1.12 0.85 2.73
CA ALA A 237 0.79 2.11 2.08
C ALA A 237 0.65 3.24 3.12
N PRO A 238 0.92 4.51 2.75
CA PRO A 238 0.76 5.66 3.63
C PRO A 238 -0.73 6.06 3.76
N VAL A 239 -1.58 5.14 4.21
CA VAL A 239 -3.04 5.27 4.31
C VAL A 239 -3.54 4.95 5.72
N PRO A 240 -4.73 5.45 6.13
CA PRO A 240 -5.30 5.11 7.43
C PRO A 240 -5.31 3.60 7.68
N THR A 241 -4.58 3.18 8.71
CA THR A 241 -4.27 1.78 8.98
C THR A 241 -4.83 1.36 10.33
N ALA A 242 -5.73 0.36 10.34
CA ALA A 242 -6.20 -0.32 11.53
C ALA A 242 -5.35 -1.57 11.80
N ALA A 243 -4.91 -1.77 13.04
CA ALA A 243 -4.13 -2.92 13.47
C ALA A 243 -4.83 -3.65 14.61
N LEU A 244 -5.16 -4.92 14.42
CA LEU A 244 -5.81 -5.75 15.43
C LEU A 244 -4.78 -6.45 16.32
N TYR A 245 -4.84 -6.16 17.61
CA TYR A 245 -4.05 -6.84 18.63
C TYR A 245 -4.85 -7.96 19.28
N THR A 246 -4.20 -9.11 19.48
CA THR A 246 -4.75 -10.24 20.24
C THR A 246 -4.40 -10.14 21.72
N ASN A 247 -5.00 -11.02 22.53
CA ASN A 247 -4.62 -11.21 23.93
C ASN A 247 -3.27 -11.92 24.10
N ASP A 248 -2.67 -12.46 23.03
CA ASP A 248 -1.33 -13.02 23.08
C ASP A 248 -0.31 -11.88 23.07
N GLU A 249 0.23 -11.57 24.24
CA GLU A 249 1.22 -10.49 24.43
C GLU A 249 2.42 -10.61 23.49
N ARG A 250 2.86 -11.83 23.14
CA ARG A 250 4.02 -12.02 22.25
C ARG A 250 3.67 -11.69 20.80
N GLU A 251 2.46 -12.06 20.36
CA GLU A 251 1.99 -11.72 19.02
C GLU A 251 1.70 -10.22 18.90
N ALA A 252 1.05 -9.65 19.90
CA ALA A 252 0.82 -8.22 20.03
C ALA A 252 2.12 -7.39 20.02
N ASP A 253 3.15 -7.82 20.77
CA ASP A 253 4.44 -7.13 20.82
C ASP A 253 5.18 -7.16 19.48
N ARG A 254 5.09 -8.30 18.76
CA ARG A 254 5.64 -8.43 17.41
C ARG A 254 4.94 -7.49 16.44
N LEU A 255 3.61 -7.44 16.46
CA LEU A 255 2.83 -6.50 15.65
C LEU A 255 3.19 -5.05 15.96
N HIS A 256 3.26 -4.68 17.24
CA HIS A 256 3.65 -3.34 17.67
C HIS A 256 5.03 -2.95 17.16
N THR A 257 6.02 -3.84 17.33
CA THR A 257 7.40 -3.61 16.90
C THR A 257 7.49 -3.48 15.38
N ALA A 258 6.78 -4.34 14.63
CA ALA A 258 6.75 -4.27 13.17
C ALA A 258 6.15 -2.95 12.68
N LEU A 259 5.00 -2.56 13.23
CA LEU A 259 4.35 -1.28 12.91
C LEU A 259 5.23 -0.07 13.23
N ARG A 260 5.94 -0.07 14.36
CA ARG A 260 6.82 1.04 14.74
C ARG A 260 7.99 1.22 13.77
N ARG A 261 8.43 0.14 13.11
CA ARG A 261 9.54 0.17 12.15
C ARG A 261 9.09 0.52 10.74
N SER A 262 7.94 -0.01 10.32
CA SER A 262 7.55 -0.02 8.92
C SER A 262 6.47 1.00 8.56
N LEU A 263 5.71 1.52 9.53
CA LEU A 263 4.63 2.46 9.23
C LEU A 263 5.19 3.82 8.80
N PRO A 264 4.79 4.36 7.63
CA PRO A 264 5.26 5.66 7.18
C PRO A 264 4.92 6.78 8.18
N VAL A 265 5.83 7.75 8.32
CA VAL A 265 5.60 8.92 9.17
C VAL A 265 4.41 9.72 8.65
N GLY A 266 3.50 10.11 9.54
CA GLY A 266 2.30 10.86 9.18
C GLY A 266 1.07 10.00 8.93
N THR A 267 1.21 8.68 8.86
CA THR A 267 0.09 7.77 8.62
C THR A 267 -0.80 7.63 9.84
N ALA A 268 -2.11 7.83 9.66
CA ALA A 268 -3.09 7.60 10.70
C ALA A 268 -3.15 6.12 11.08
N ARG A 269 -3.08 5.84 12.38
CA ARG A 269 -3.02 4.49 12.93
C ARG A 269 -4.13 4.27 13.96
N LEU A 270 -4.94 3.23 13.76
CA LEU A 270 -5.94 2.78 14.70
C LEU A 270 -5.47 1.47 15.35
N ASN A 271 -5.14 1.49 16.64
CA ASN A 271 -4.77 0.29 17.40
C ASN A 271 -6.03 -0.31 18.03
N ILE A 272 -6.48 -1.47 17.55
CA ILE A 272 -7.62 -2.20 18.11
C ILE A 272 -7.08 -3.21 19.11
N ALA A 273 -7.21 -2.94 20.41
CA ALA A 273 -6.53 -3.73 21.43
C ALA A 273 -7.40 -4.05 22.66
N PRO A 274 -7.16 -5.21 23.31
CA PRO A 274 -7.71 -5.48 24.62
C PRO A 274 -7.26 -4.41 25.62
N ARG A 275 -8.16 -3.93 26.48
CA ARG A 275 -7.85 -2.90 27.48
C ARG A 275 -6.74 -3.33 28.44
N SER A 276 -6.61 -4.64 28.68
CA SER A 276 -5.60 -5.24 29.55
C SER A 276 -4.28 -5.56 28.85
N LEU A 277 -4.13 -5.29 27.55
CA LEU A 277 -2.96 -5.71 26.78
C LEU A 277 -1.66 -5.11 27.32
N TYR A 278 -0.73 -5.97 27.71
CA TYR A 278 0.64 -5.62 28.06
C TYR A 278 1.56 -5.79 26.86
N LEU A 279 2.47 -4.83 26.66
CA LEU A 279 3.50 -4.85 25.63
C LEU A 279 4.88 -5.03 26.30
N PRO A 280 5.48 -6.22 26.22
CA PRO A 280 6.82 -6.49 26.75
C PRO A 280 7.90 -5.50 26.30
N SER A 281 7.89 -5.07 25.03
CA SER A 281 8.86 -4.12 24.48
C SER A 281 8.76 -2.72 25.08
N GLU A 282 7.57 -2.34 25.55
CA GLU A 282 7.27 -1.02 26.15
C GLU A 282 7.22 -1.07 27.69
N TYR A 283 7.39 -2.26 28.27
CA TYR A 283 7.33 -2.52 29.71
C TYR A 283 6.07 -1.95 30.38
N GLY A 284 4.91 -2.06 29.74
CA GLY A 284 3.66 -1.50 30.24
C GLY A 284 2.43 -1.86 29.42
N ARG A 285 1.27 -1.37 29.86
CA ARG A 285 0.03 -1.55 29.09
C ARG A 285 0.06 -0.68 27.84
N LEU A 286 -0.49 -1.17 26.72
CA LEU A 286 -0.54 -0.42 25.46
C LEU A 286 -1.11 0.98 25.68
N VAL A 287 -2.23 1.08 26.41
CA VAL A 287 -2.94 2.34 26.69
C VAL A 287 -2.14 3.35 27.51
N GLU A 288 -1.12 2.91 28.24
CA GLU A 288 -0.27 3.77 29.06
C GLU A 288 1.01 4.19 28.34
N LYS A 289 1.47 3.36 27.38
CA LYS A 289 2.78 3.50 26.74
C LYS A 289 2.71 4.03 25.32
N VAL A 290 1.60 3.78 24.63
CA VAL A 290 1.42 4.18 23.24
C VAL A 290 0.59 5.46 23.22
N GLU A 291 1.26 6.58 22.91
CA GLU A 291 0.62 7.89 22.78
C GLU A 291 -0.50 7.84 21.75
N GLY A 292 -1.69 8.30 22.14
CA GLY A 292 -2.86 8.31 21.27
C GLY A 292 -4.13 8.61 22.06
N LEU A 293 -5.17 9.05 21.36
CA LEU A 293 -6.49 9.16 21.97
C LEU A 293 -7.00 7.74 22.25
N SER A 294 -7.55 7.48 23.43
CA SER A 294 -8.16 6.18 23.73
C SER A 294 -9.68 6.29 23.70
N ARG A 295 -10.34 5.36 23.00
CA ARG A 295 -11.81 5.28 22.87
C ARG A 295 -12.27 3.84 23.00
N ASP A 296 -13.54 3.65 23.31
CA ASP A 296 -14.15 2.34 23.29
C ASP A 296 -14.43 1.91 21.83
N LEU A 297 -14.05 0.68 21.46
CA LEU A 297 -14.24 0.16 20.11
C LEU A 297 -15.72 0.12 19.72
N ALA A 298 -16.60 -0.27 20.64
CA ALA A 298 -18.02 -0.39 20.35
C ALA A 298 -18.69 0.97 20.21
N GLU A 299 -18.22 2.00 20.93
CA GLU A 299 -18.67 3.38 20.78
C GLU A 299 -18.34 3.91 19.38
N VAL A 300 -17.09 3.77 18.93
CA VAL A 300 -16.66 4.26 17.62
C VAL A 300 -17.36 3.51 16.49
N ALA A 301 -17.54 2.20 16.62
CA ALA A 301 -18.22 1.41 15.60
C ALA A 301 -19.72 1.75 15.48
N ARG A 302 -20.42 2.05 16.58
CA ARG A 302 -21.83 2.49 16.52
C ARG A 302 -22.00 3.79 15.74
N ASN A 303 -21.07 4.73 15.90
CA ASN A 303 -21.11 5.99 15.17
C ASN A 303 -20.94 5.75 13.66
N ALA A 304 -20.16 4.74 13.25
CA ALA A 304 -20.02 4.37 11.84
C ALA A 304 -21.34 3.91 11.21
N ASP A 305 -22.08 3.07 11.93
CA ASP A 305 -23.39 2.55 11.48
C ASP A 305 -24.41 3.69 11.32
N GLU A 306 -24.33 4.73 12.16
CA GLU A 306 -25.19 5.91 12.06
C GLU A 306 -24.80 6.81 10.87
N SER A 307 -23.49 7.03 10.64
CA SER A 307 -23.00 7.86 9.52
C SER A 307 -23.20 7.22 8.14
N GLU A 308 -23.28 5.88 8.04
CA GLU A 308 -23.57 5.20 6.78
C GLU A 308 -25.02 5.42 6.29
N ILE A 309 -25.96 5.73 7.21
CA ILE A 309 -27.36 6.03 6.88
C ILE A 309 -27.49 7.38 6.16
N ASP A 310 -26.62 8.34 6.43
CA ASP A 310 -26.71 9.70 5.90
C ASP A 310 -26.00 9.89 4.54
N LEU A 311 -25.28 8.88 4.06
CA LEU A 311 -24.49 8.93 2.81
C LEU A 311 -25.25 8.39 1.57
N PHE A 312 -26.54 8.06 1.69
CA PHE A 312 -27.41 7.59 0.60
C PHE A 312 -28.59 8.52 0.31
#